data_AF-A0A7X8XZQ6-F1
#
_entry.id   AF-A0A7X8XZQ6-F1
#
_cell.length_a   1.000
_cell.length_b   1.000
_cell.length_c   1.000
_cell.angle_alpha   90.00
_cell.angle_beta   90.00
_cell.angle_gamma   90.00
#
_symmetry.space_group_name_H-M   'P 1'
#
loop_
_entity.id
_entity.type
_entity.pdbx_description
1 polymer ?
#
loop_
_entity_poly.entity_id
_entity_poly.type
_entity_poly.pdbx_seq_one_letter_code
_entity_poly.pdbx_strand_id
1 'polypeptide(L)'
;KLLVATTGFDRVEIRRFTSASERIVDFSDGSVLRATDLNVSQLQSAHIAEEARDAALMAMPQDDAGNLDARNRRIVRLAPGVEGTDAINKNQLDTTLGDAGGILSDMKDLEGEIHDYIEKFADDTALVRGVAWVYNLGSADGGETVITINKSTRTYAVPYIEVNGSRQEVGYHYSFDLETQQITLATPLKAGDFVMVMTTESQLPVETLLASSVGASSIG
;
A
#
# COMPACT_ATOMS: atom_id res chain seq x y z
N LYS A 1 -23.80 55.31 -8.87
CA LYS A 1 -22.52 55.18 -8.13
C LYS A 1 -22.69 54.02 -7.15
N LEU A 2 -21.95 52.92 -7.31
CA LEU A 2 -21.97 51.85 -6.29
C LEU A 2 -21.40 52.44 -4.99
N LEU A 3 -22.17 52.32 -3.90
CA LEU A 3 -21.87 52.90 -2.60
C LEU A 3 -21.04 51.95 -1.71
N VAL A 4 -20.60 50.80 -2.25
CA VAL A 4 -19.86 49.74 -1.54
C VAL A 4 -18.59 49.37 -2.32
N ALA A 5 -17.49 49.17 -1.60
CA ALA A 5 -16.23 48.73 -2.18
C ALA A 5 -16.36 47.29 -2.71
N THR A 6 -16.03 47.08 -3.99
CA THR A 6 -16.17 45.78 -4.68
C THR A 6 -14.86 45.01 -4.81
N THR A 7 -13.81 45.40 -4.09
CA THR A 7 -12.51 44.72 -4.13
C THR A 7 -12.66 43.28 -3.64
N GLY A 8 -12.39 42.31 -4.51
CA GLY A 8 -12.47 40.87 -4.23
C GLY A 8 -13.74 40.16 -4.73
N PHE A 9 -14.63 40.84 -5.45
CA PHE A 9 -15.82 40.22 -6.05
C PHE A 9 -15.74 40.24 -7.58
N ASP A 10 -15.88 39.06 -8.20
CA ASP A 10 -15.91 38.90 -9.65
C ASP A 10 -17.30 39.16 -10.27
N ARG A 11 -18.35 39.26 -9.43
CA ARG A 11 -19.74 39.47 -9.88
C ARG A 11 -20.49 40.44 -8.96
N VAL A 12 -21.16 41.41 -9.57
CA VAL A 12 -22.13 42.29 -8.90
C VAL A 12 -23.53 41.78 -9.23
N GLU A 13 -24.34 41.54 -8.21
CA GLU A 13 -25.73 41.16 -8.36
C GLU A 13 -26.62 42.31 -7.90
N ILE A 14 -27.51 42.76 -8.77
CA ILE A 14 -28.50 43.78 -8.47
C ILE A 14 -29.84 43.08 -8.40
N ARG A 15 -30.47 43.10 -7.22
CA ARG A 15 -31.82 42.58 -7.03
C ARG A 15 -32.78 43.72 -6.73
N ARG A 16 -34.01 43.54 -7.18
CA ARG A 16 -35.14 44.35 -6.72
C ARG A 16 -35.40 43.99 -5.25
N PHE A 17 -35.69 45.00 -4.43
CA PHE A 17 -36.12 44.83 -3.05
C PHE A 17 -37.39 45.65 -2.85
N THR A 18 -38.50 44.98 -2.56
CA THR A 18 -39.79 45.63 -2.31
C THR A 18 -40.19 45.38 -0.87
N SER A 19 -40.43 46.44 -0.10
CA SER A 19 -40.90 46.28 1.27
C SER A 19 -42.27 45.59 1.29
N ALA A 20 -42.34 44.46 1.99
CA ALA A 20 -43.59 43.74 2.25
C ALA A 20 -44.35 44.27 3.48
N SER A 21 -43.67 45.07 4.31
CA SER A 21 -44.23 45.62 5.57
C SER A 21 -44.64 47.08 5.43
N GLU A 22 -43.91 47.86 4.63
CA GLU A 22 -44.21 49.26 4.37
C GLU A 22 -44.95 49.38 3.04
N ARG A 23 -46.23 49.73 3.08
CA ARG A 23 -47.02 49.95 1.87
C ARG A 23 -46.71 51.34 1.32
N ILE A 24 -46.56 51.43 0.00
CA ILE A 24 -46.34 52.71 -0.69
C ILE A 24 -47.60 53.59 -0.64
N VAL A 25 -48.77 52.94 -0.57
CA VAL A 25 -50.07 53.60 -0.44
C VAL A 25 -50.86 53.01 0.71
N ASP A 26 -51.58 53.86 1.43
CA ASP A 26 -52.50 53.49 2.50
C ASP A 26 -53.92 53.94 2.16
N PHE A 27 -54.91 53.13 2.51
CA PHE A 27 -56.31 53.37 2.20
C PHE A 27 -57.08 53.64 3.48
N SER A 28 -57.64 54.85 3.59
CA SER A 28 -58.54 55.24 4.68
C SER A 28 -59.97 55.41 4.16
N ASP A 29 -60.93 55.18 5.05
CA ASP A 29 -62.34 55.37 4.72
C ASP A 29 -62.64 56.85 4.38
N GLY A 30 -63.47 57.06 3.36
CA GLY A 30 -63.74 58.38 2.79
C GLY A 30 -62.65 58.97 1.87
N SER A 31 -61.53 58.27 1.64
CA SER A 31 -60.50 58.72 0.69
C SER A 31 -60.91 58.49 -0.78
N VAL A 32 -60.60 59.43 -1.67
CA VAL A 32 -60.90 59.29 -3.10
C VAL A 32 -59.90 58.30 -3.73
N LEU A 33 -60.40 57.13 -4.13
CA LEU A 33 -59.61 56.13 -4.84
C LEU A 33 -59.21 56.63 -6.23
N ARG A 34 -57.92 56.93 -6.41
CA ARG A 34 -57.37 57.26 -7.72
C ARG A 34 -56.86 55.98 -8.38
N ALA A 35 -57.05 55.87 -9.69
CA ALA A 35 -56.52 54.76 -10.46
C ALA A 35 -55.00 54.60 -10.29
N THR A 36 -54.27 55.70 -10.13
CA THR A 36 -52.82 55.70 -9.87
C THR A 36 -52.46 55.02 -8.55
N ASP A 37 -53.18 55.33 -7.47
CA ASP A 37 -52.89 54.78 -6.13
C ASP A 37 -53.20 53.27 -6.10
N LEU A 38 -54.30 52.87 -6.75
CA LEU A 38 -54.64 51.45 -6.93
C LEU A 38 -53.59 50.70 -7.74
N ASN A 39 -53.14 51.28 -8.86
CA ASN A 39 -52.11 50.68 -9.70
C ASN A 39 -50.78 50.51 -8.95
N VAL A 40 -50.39 51.49 -8.14
CA VAL A 40 -49.17 51.42 -7.31
C VAL A 40 -49.28 50.30 -6.27
N SER A 41 -50.43 50.17 -5.59
CA SER A 41 -50.66 49.06 -4.64
C SER A 41 -50.58 47.69 -5.32
N GLN A 42 -51.15 47.55 -6.51
CA GLN A 42 -51.13 46.30 -7.27
C GLN A 42 -49.72 45.98 -7.76
N LEU A 43 -48.98 46.97 -8.26
CA LEU A 43 -47.61 46.81 -8.70
C LEU A 43 -46.70 46.38 -7.55
N GLN A 44 -46.84 47.00 -6.37
CA GLN A 44 -46.09 46.59 -5.18
C GLN A 44 -46.38 45.12 -4.83
N SER A 45 -47.65 44.71 -4.87
CA SER A 45 -48.05 43.33 -4.58
C SER A 45 -47.46 42.34 -5.59
N ALA A 46 -47.43 42.71 -6.88
CA ALA A 46 -46.82 41.89 -7.93
C ALA A 46 -45.29 41.76 -7.72
N HIS A 47 -44.60 42.86 -7.40
CA HIS A 47 -43.17 42.84 -7.16
C HIS A 47 -42.80 41.98 -5.94
N ILE A 48 -43.56 42.05 -4.84
CA ILE A 48 -43.35 41.19 -3.66
C ILE A 48 -43.51 39.71 -4.05
N ALA A 49 -44.51 39.38 -4.86
CA ALA A 49 -44.74 38.01 -5.31
C ALA A 49 -43.62 37.49 -6.24
N GLU A 50 -43.11 38.33 -7.15
CA GLU A 50 -41.97 38.00 -8.01
C GLU A 50 -40.69 37.77 -7.18
N GLU A 51 -40.41 38.67 -6.24
CA GLU A 51 -39.23 38.56 -5.35
C GLU A 51 -39.30 37.30 -4.48
N ALA A 52 -40.49 36.96 -3.95
CA ALA A 52 -40.69 35.72 -3.21
C ALA A 52 -40.47 34.47 -4.08
N ARG A 53 -40.91 34.48 -5.34
CA ARG A 53 -40.66 33.38 -6.29
C ARG A 53 -39.18 33.24 -6.61
N ASP A 54 -38.48 34.36 -6.81
CA ASP A 54 -37.05 34.35 -7.09
C ASP A 54 -36.24 33.84 -5.89
N ALA A 55 -36.58 34.29 -4.68
CA ALA A 55 -36.00 33.77 -3.45
C ALA A 55 -36.20 32.25 -3.30
N ALA A 56 -37.39 31.74 -3.62
CA ALA A 56 -37.68 30.30 -3.59
C ALA A 56 -36.91 29.51 -4.65
N LEU A 57 -36.68 30.08 -5.85
CA LEU A 57 -35.89 29.43 -6.91
C LEU A 57 -34.40 29.35 -6.58
N MET A 58 -33.88 30.29 -5.78
CA MET A 58 -32.50 30.32 -5.32
C MET A 58 -32.25 29.45 -4.08
N ALA A 59 -33.30 29.06 -3.36
CA ALA A 59 -33.20 28.17 -2.21
C ALA A 59 -33.01 26.71 -2.62
N MET A 60 -32.59 25.88 -1.66
CA MET A 60 -32.65 24.42 -1.78
C MET A 60 -34.05 23.96 -1.35
N PRO A 61 -34.90 23.47 -2.26
CA PRO A 61 -36.25 23.01 -1.94
C PRO A 61 -36.23 21.68 -1.17
N GLN A 62 -37.36 21.35 -0.56
CA GLN A 62 -37.63 20.01 -0.03
C GLN A 62 -38.41 19.19 -1.07
N ASP A 63 -38.20 17.87 -1.07
CA ASP A 63 -39.04 16.91 -1.79
C ASP A 63 -40.33 16.59 -1.02
N ASP A 64 -41.23 15.79 -1.61
CA ASP A 64 -42.50 15.40 -1.00
C ASP A 64 -42.32 14.57 0.29
N ALA A 65 -41.12 14.03 0.53
CA ALA A 65 -40.76 13.30 1.74
C ALA A 65 -40.07 14.19 2.79
N GLY A 66 -39.84 15.47 2.51
CA GLY A 66 -39.22 16.44 3.39
C GLY A 66 -37.68 16.50 3.32
N ASN A 67 -37.04 15.81 2.38
CA ASN A 67 -35.57 15.86 2.19
C ASN A 67 -35.17 17.09 1.38
N LEU A 68 -34.01 17.68 1.68
CA LEU A 68 -33.45 18.76 0.86
C LEU A 68 -32.93 18.22 -0.48
N ASP A 69 -33.40 18.79 -1.59
CA ASP A 69 -32.98 18.42 -2.95
C ASP A 69 -32.07 19.51 -3.55
N ALA A 70 -30.80 19.18 -3.77
CA ALA A 70 -29.82 20.05 -4.41
C ALA A 70 -29.95 20.08 -5.96
N ARG A 71 -30.83 19.29 -6.56
CA ARG A 71 -31.07 19.18 -8.01
C ARG A 71 -29.78 18.92 -8.80
N ASN A 72 -28.97 17.97 -8.32
CA ASN A 72 -27.65 17.63 -8.88
C ASN A 72 -26.64 18.80 -8.94
N ARG A 73 -26.82 19.83 -8.11
CA ARG A 73 -25.87 20.93 -8.01
C ARG A 73 -24.83 20.67 -6.93
N ARG A 74 -23.66 21.26 -7.10
CA ARG A 74 -22.57 21.19 -6.12
C ARG A 74 -22.93 22.01 -4.88
N ILE A 75 -22.70 21.42 -3.71
CA ILE A 75 -22.71 22.12 -2.42
C ILE A 75 -21.26 22.55 -2.13
N VAL A 76 -21.01 23.86 -2.07
CA VAL A 76 -19.67 24.42 -1.82
C VAL A 76 -19.64 25.16 -0.49
N ARG A 77 -18.44 25.28 0.10
CA ARG A 77 -18.22 25.87 1.43
C ARG A 77 -18.94 25.10 2.56
N LEU A 78 -18.95 23.78 2.43
CA LEU A 78 -19.41 22.88 3.49
C LEU A 78 -18.27 22.68 4.50
N ALA A 79 -18.49 23.06 5.75
CA ALA A 79 -17.56 22.79 6.83
C ALA A 79 -17.41 21.27 7.03
N PRO A 80 -16.29 20.78 7.61
CA PRO A 80 -16.16 19.38 7.98
C PRO A 80 -17.27 18.95 8.95
N GLY A 81 -17.86 17.78 8.72
CA GLY A 81 -18.82 17.18 9.65
C GLY A 81 -18.13 16.69 10.93
N VAL A 82 -18.81 16.83 12.07
CA VAL A 82 -18.29 16.49 13.40
C VAL A 82 -19.11 15.36 14.04
N GLU A 83 -20.44 15.47 13.98
CA GLU A 83 -21.37 14.45 14.49
C GLU A 83 -21.68 13.40 13.42
N GLY A 84 -22.16 12.23 13.86
CA GLY A 84 -22.52 11.12 12.95
C GLY A 84 -23.69 11.42 11.99
N THR A 85 -24.40 12.52 12.21
CA THR A 85 -25.50 13.00 11.35
C THR A 85 -25.10 14.14 10.42
N ASP A 86 -23.85 14.60 10.49
CA ASP A 86 -23.38 15.70 9.67
C ASP A 86 -23.02 15.24 8.26
N ALA A 87 -23.22 16.12 7.28
CA ALA A 87 -22.70 15.91 5.94
C ALA A 87 -21.17 16.03 5.91
N ILE A 88 -20.50 15.13 5.19
CA ILE A 88 -19.04 15.16 4.99
C ILE A 88 -18.66 15.93 3.72
N ASN A 89 -17.54 16.64 3.76
CA ASN A 89 -16.97 17.27 2.57
C ASN A 89 -15.89 16.40 1.90
N LYS A 90 -15.51 16.74 0.66
CA LYS A 90 -14.53 15.96 -0.11
C LYS A 90 -13.18 15.84 0.58
N ASN A 91 -12.72 16.87 1.28
CA ASN A 91 -11.43 16.83 1.97
C ASN A 91 -11.40 15.74 3.05
N GLN A 92 -12.48 15.61 3.84
CA GLN A 92 -12.60 14.54 4.83
C GLN A 92 -12.55 13.15 4.16
N LEU A 93 -13.28 12.97 3.05
CA LEU A 93 -13.27 11.72 2.31
C LEU A 93 -11.89 11.39 1.73
N ASP A 94 -11.22 12.38 1.12
CA ASP A 94 -9.89 12.21 0.53
C ASP A 94 -8.84 11.85 1.60
N THR A 95 -8.91 12.42 2.80
CA THR A 95 -8.03 12.04 3.92
C THR A 95 -8.24 10.59 4.32
N THR A 96 -9.49 10.17 4.56
CA THR A 96 -9.80 8.78 4.93
C THR A 96 -9.40 7.77 3.85
N LEU A 97 -9.60 8.12 2.57
CA LEU A 97 -9.18 7.28 1.45
C LEU A 97 -7.66 7.28 1.22
N GLY A 98 -6.98 8.39 1.49
CA GLY A 98 -5.52 8.46 1.46
C GLY A 98 -4.89 7.49 2.46
N ASP A 99 -5.43 7.48 3.68
CA ASP A 99 -5.00 6.54 4.73
C ASP A 99 -5.25 5.07 4.30
N ALA A 100 -6.43 4.79 3.72
CA ALA A 100 -6.75 3.46 3.20
C ALA A 100 -5.90 3.05 1.99
N GLY A 101 -5.52 4.01 1.13
CA GLY A 101 -4.64 3.79 -0.01
C GLY A 101 -3.21 3.45 0.40
N GLY A 102 -2.72 4.03 1.51
CA GLY A 102 -1.45 3.63 2.13
C GLY A 102 -1.44 2.15 2.49
N ILE A 103 -2.47 1.70 3.21
CA ILE A 103 -2.62 0.29 3.62
C ILE A 103 -2.61 -0.66 2.40
N LEU A 104 -3.28 -0.28 1.30
CA LEU A 104 -3.32 -1.11 0.10
C LEU A 104 -1.97 -1.17 -0.62
N SER A 105 -1.17 -0.12 -0.50
CA SER A 105 0.19 -0.06 -1.06
C SER A 105 1.12 -0.94 -0.22
N ASP A 106 1.03 -0.83 1.11
CA ASP A 106 1.77 -1.68 2.06
C ASP A 106 1.48 -3.17 1.85
N MET A 107 0.20 -3.53 1.59
CA MET A 107 -0.18 -4.92 1.28
C MET A 107 0.43 -5.43 -0.03
N LYS A 108 0.51 -4.58 -1.05
CA LYS A 108 1.11 -4.93 -2.34
C LYS A 108 2.62 -5.10 -2.24
N ASP A 109 3.27 -4.25 -1.47
CA ASP A 109 4.71 -4.35 -1.21
C ASP A 109 5.02 -5.63 -0.43
N LEU A 110 4.21 -5.97 0.57
CA LEU A 110 4.30 -7.24 1.30
C LEU A 110 4.08 -8.46 0.38
N GLU A 111 3.11 -8.41 -0.54
CA GLU A 111 2.89 -9.48 -1.51
C GLU A 111 4.11 -9.69 -2.41
N GLY A 112 4.74 -8.60 -2.86
CA GLY A 112 6.01 -8.65 -3.60
C GLY A 112 7.14 -9.28 -2.78
N GLU A 113 7.29 -8.88 -1.52
CA GLU A 113 8.30 -9.47 -0.62
C GLU A 113 8.09 -10.97 -0.41
N ILE A 114 6.84 -11.41 -0.22
CA ILE A 114 6.50 -12.83 -0.09
C ILE A 114 6.81 -13.60 -1.38
N HIS A 115 6.49 -13.01 -2.54
CA HIS A 115 6.82 -13.62 -3.83
C HIS A 115 8.32 -13.80 -4.02
N ASP A 116 9.11 -12.77 -3.74
CA ASP A 116 10.57 -12.81 -3.82
C ASP A 116 11.16 -13.86 -2.86
N TYR A 117 10.58 -13.98 -1.66
CA TYR A 117 10.99 -14.99 -0.68
C TYR A 117 10.72 -16.41 -1.20
N ILE A 118 9.54 -16.65 -1.78
CA ILE A 118 9.19 -17.96 -2.36
C ILE A 118 10.08 -18.30 -3.55
N GLU A 119 10.40 -17.33 -4.42
CA GLU A 119 11.28 -17.53 -5.56
C GLU A 119 12.70 -17.89 -5.12
N LYS A 120 13.26 -17.15 -4.14
CA LYS A 120 14.55 -17.49 -3.53
C LYS A 120 14.54 -18.88 -2.88
N PHE A 121 13.47 -19.23 -2.16
CA PHE A 121 13.36 -20.56 -1.55
C PHE A 121 13.24 -21.68 -2.58
N ALA A 122 12.61 -21.42 -3.73
CA ALA A 122 12.57 -22.37 -4.83
C ALA A 122 13.96 -22.56 -5.46
N ASP A 123 14.69 -21.48 -5.69
CA ASP A 123 16.09 -21.51 -6.14
C ASP A 123 17.04 -22.13 -5.10
N ASP A 124 16.71 -22.06 -3.81
CA ASP A 124 17.51 -22.63 -2.72
C ASP A 124 17.68 -24.16 -2.82
N THR A 125 16.80 -24.88 -3.52
CA THR A 125 17.04 -26.31 -3.82
C THR A 125 18.23 -26.56 -4.76
N ALA A 126 18.76 -25.51 -5.42
CA ALA A 126 20.01 -25.56 -6.19
C ALA A 126 21.26 -25.14 -5.37
N LEU A 127 21.10 -24.68 -4.12
CA LEU A 127 22.24 -24.26 -3.28
C LEU A 127 23.05 -25.41 -2.71
N VAL A 128 22.50 -26.62 -2.70
CA VAL A 128 23.21 -27.83 -2.30
C VAL A 128 23.78 -28.49 -3.56
N ARG A 129 25.00 -28.12 -3.93
CA ARG A 129 25.66 -28.71 -5.11
C ARG A 129 26.51 -29.90 -4.69
N GLY A 130 26.44 -30.97 -5.48
CA GLY A 130 27.37 -32.09 -5.43
C GLY A 130 28.72 -31.67 -6.01
N VAL A 131 29.72 -31.50 -5.16
CA VAL A 131 31.09 -31.16 -5.54
C VAL A 131 31.98 -32.37 -5.27
N ALA A 132 32.69 -32.82 -6.30
CA ALA A 132 33.72 -33.83 -6.16
C ALA A 132 34.97 -33.21 -5.51
N TRP A 133 35.42 -33.79 -4.41
CA TRP A 133 36.66 -33.44 -3.74
C TRP A 133 37.60 -34.65 -3.73
N VAL A 134 38.87 -34.46 -4.06
CA VAL A 134 39.86 -35.55 -4.14
C VAL A 134 40.78 -35.48 -2.92
N TYR A 135 40.92 -36.60 -2.21
CA TYR A 135 41.80 -36.70 -1.05
C TYR A 135 43.28 -36.73 -1.46
N ASN A 136 44.13 -36.00 -0.73
CA ASN A 136 45.59 -36.01 -0.84
C ASN A 136 46.11 -35.99 -2.31
N LEU A 137 45.52 -35.14 -3.15
CA LEU A 137 45.84 -35.01 -4.58
C LEU A 137 45.73 -36.33 -5.39
N GLY A 138 44.98 -37.30 -4.89
CA GLY A 138 44.68 -38.57 -5.57
C GLY A 138 45.57 -39.75 -5.16
N SER A 139 46.37 -39.64 -4.09
CA SER A 139 47.20 -40.74 -3.60
C SER A 139 47.17 -40.83 -2.07
N ALA A 140 46.57 -41.88 -1.53
CA ALA A 140 46.60 -42.17 -0.09
C ALA A 140 47.99 -42.58 0.40
N ASP A 141 48.33 -42.28 1.66
CA ASP A 141 49.61 -42.66 2.27
C ASP A 141 49.62 -44.12 2.78
N GLY A 142 48.42 -44.68 2.99
CA GLY A 142 48.21 -46.07 3.40
C GLY A 142 48.15 -46.27 4.92
N GLY A 143 47.25 -47.14 5.37
CA GLY A 143 46.90 -47.34 6.78
C GLY A 143 45.90 -46.33 7.34
N GLU A 144 45.52 -45.33 6.56
CA GLU A 144 44.59 -44.27 6.94
C GLU A 144 43.18 -44.85 7.11
N THR A 145 42.57 -44.57 8.26
CA THR A 145 41.17 -44.92 8.57
C THR A 145 40.29 -43.69 8.73
N VAL A 146 40.89 -42.50 8.72
CA VAL A 146 40.18 -41.22 8.86
C VAL A 146 40.69 -40.25 7.82
N ILE A 147 39.77 -39.66 7.06
CA ILE A 147 40.02 -38.59 6.09
C ILE A 147 39.37 -37.32 6.62
N THR A 148 40.11 -36.20 6.69
CA THR A 148 39.53 -34.90 7.03
C THR A 148 39.24 -34.11 5.76
N ILE A 149 38.00 -33.64 5.58
CA ILE A 149 37.65 -32.76 4.46
C ILE A 149 38.13 -31.35 4.80
N ASN A 150 39.24 -30.93 4.22
CA ASN A 150 39.84 -29.62 4.47
C ASN A 150 39.68 -28.72 3.24
N LYS A 151 38.50 -28.10 3.11
CA LYS A 151 38.16 -27.17 2.02
C LYS A 151 37.48 -25.92 2.58
N SER A 152 37.41 -24.85 1.79
CA SER A 152 36.89 -23.54 2.22
C SER A 152 35.38 -23.51 2.48
N THR A 153 34.64 -24.46 1.93
CA THR A 153 33.18 -24.59 2.05
C THR A 153 32.81 -25.69 3.04
N ARG A 154 31.76 -25.46 3.83
CA ARG A 154 31.26 -26.47 4.77
C ARG A 154 30.54 -27.59 4.02
N THR A 155 30.89 -28.84 4.32
CA THR A 155 30.19 -30.02 3.81
C THR A 155 28.99 -30.35 4.70
N TYR A 156 27.81 -30.48 4.08
CA TYR A 156 26.55 -30.83 4.75
C TYR A 156 26.22 -32.31 4.70
N ALA A 157 26.74 -33.04 3.71
CA ALA A 157 26.66 -34.49 3.62
C ALA A 157 27.68 -35.03 2.63
N VAL A 158 28.07 -36.29 2.83
CA VAL A 158 28.87 -37.08 1.90
C VAL A 158 28.02 -38.28 1.49
N PRO A 159 27.35 -38.25 0.32
CA PRO A 159 26.47 -39.35 -0.09
C PRO A 159 27.25 -40.62 -0.43
N TYR A 160 28.36 -40.49 -1.14
CA TYR A 160 29.25 -41.60 -1.49
C TYR A 160 30.70 -41.13 -1.64
N ILE A 161 31.62 -42.07 -1.51
CA ILE A 161 33.03 -41.89 -1.89
C ILE A 161 33.42 -42.96 -2.90
N GLU A 162 34.46 -42.73 -3.68
CA GLU A 162 35.01 -43.68 -4.64
C GLU A 162 36.46 -43.96 -4.26
N VAL A 163 36.78 -45.23 -4.01
CA VAL A 163 38.15 -45.68 -3.76
C VAL A 163 38.57 -46.53 -4.94
N ASN A 164 39.56 -46.07 -5.71
CA ASN A 164 40.01 -46.68 -6.97
C ASN A 164 38.86 -46.95 -7.97
N GLY A 165 37.87 -46.06 -8.02
CA GLY A 165 36.67 -46.19 -8.86
C GLY A 165 35.60 -47.13 -8.31
N SER A 166 35.82 -47.77 -7.15
CA SER A 166 34.78 -48.52 -6.45
C SER A 166 33.98 -47.61 -5.53
N ARG A 167 32.69 -47.44 -5.83
CA ARG A 167 31.76 -46.66 -5.02
C ARG A 167 31.56 -47.31 -3.65
N GLN A 168 31.76 -46.52 -2.61
CA GLN A 168 31.55 -46.83 -1.21
C GLN A 168 30.33 -46.05 -0.73
N GLU A 169 29.41 -46.76 -0.08
CA GLU A 169 28.20 -46.18 0.52
C GLU A 169 28.39 -45.80 2.00
N VAL A 170 27.79 -44.67 2.38
CA VAL A 170 27.74 -44.18 3.75
C VAL A 170 26.96 -45.13 4.66
N GLY A 171 27.39 -45.29 5.91
CA GLY A 171 26.78 -46.18 6.91
C GLY A 171 27.17 -47.64 6.78
N TYR A 172 27.86 -48.04 5.71
CA TYR A 172 28.38 -49.39 5.55
C TYR A 172 29.91 -49.41 5.41
N HIS A 173 30.45 -48.71 4.42
CA HIS A 173 31.91 -48.68 4.18
C HIS A 173 32.60 -47.54 4.94
N TYR A 174 31.86 -46.48 5.25
CA TYR A 174 32.36 -45.34 5.99
C TYR A 174 31.23 -44.62 6.73
N SER A 175 31.60 -43.77 7.69
CA SER A 175 30.71 -42.80 8.33
C SER A 175 31.26 -41.38 8.15
N PHE A 176 30.38 -40.38 8.15
CA PHE A 176 30.75 -38.97 8.07
C PHE A 176 30.22 -38.22 9.29
N ASP A 177 31.06 -37.38 9.89
CA ASP A 177 30.72 -36.55 11.04
C ASP A 177 30.67 -35.06 10.65
N LEU A 178 29.52 -34.43 10.93
CA LEU A 178 29.22 -33.05 10.52
C LEU A 178 29.99 -31.99 11.29
N GLU A 179 30.34 -32.27 12.56
CA GLU A 179 31.00 -31.33 13.44
C GLU A 179 32.50 -31.28 13.16
N THR A 180 33.11 -32.45 12.98
CA THR A 180 34.54 -32.61 12.76
C THR A 180 34.94 -32.60 11.28
N GLN A 181 33.97 -32.72 10.37
CA GLN A 181 34.19 -32.85 8.91
C GLN A 181 35.09 -34.05 8.55
N GLN A 182 35.03 -35.11 9.35
CA GLN A 182 35.82 -36.33 9.18
C GLN A 182 34.99 -37.47 8.57
N ILE A 183 35.63 -38.21 7.68
CA ILE A 183 35.15 -39.47 7.12
C ILE A 183 35.94 -40.59 7.81
N THR A 184 35.25 -41.49 8.49
CA THR A 184 35.84 -42.68 9.11
C THR A 184 35.56 -43.89 8.24
N LEU A 185 36.62 -44.53 7.74
CA LEU A 185 36.56 -45.70 6.87
C LEU A 185 36.52 -46.98 7.70
N ALA A 186 35.68 -47.93 7.31
CA ALA A 186 35.64 -49.26 7.91
C ALA A 186 36.87 -50.11 7.54
N THR A 187 37.50 -49.84 6.39
CA THR A 187 38.71 -50.51 5.91
C THR A 187 39.81 -49.47 5.69
N PRO A 188 41.05 -49.71 6.17
CA PRO A 188 42.14 -48.79 5.96
C PRO A 188 42.51 -48.68 4.47
N LEU A 189 42.85 -47.47 4.03
CA LEU A 189 43.36 -47.25 2.67
C LEU A 189 44.71 -47.93 2.48
N LYS A 190 45.01 -48.34 1.25
CA LYS A 190 46.34 -48.77 0.85
C LYS A 190 47.10 -47.57 0.29
N ALA A 191 48.42 -47.61 0.41
CA ALA A 191 49.27 -46.59 -0.17
C ALA A 191 49.05 -46.54 -1.70
N GLY A 192 48.77 -45.34 -2.22
CA GLY A 192 48.46 -45.10 -3.62
C GLY A 192 46.99 -45.23 -4.01
N ASP A 193 46.08 -45.47 -3.06
CA ASP A 193 44.64 -45.48 -3.37
C ASP A 193 44.16 -44.08 -3.79
N PHE A 194 43.40 -44.02 -4.89
CA PHE A 194 42.74 -42.81 -5.35
C PHE A 194 41.37 -42.69 -4.68
N VAL A 195 41.18 -41.64 -3.86
CA VAL A 195 39.91 -41.40 -3.16
C VAL A 195 39.26 -40.11 -3.64
N MET A 196 38.06 -40.23 -4.23
CA MET A 196 37.19 -39.12 -4.57
C MET A 196 35.96 -39.14 -3.65
N VAL A 197 35.60 -37.98 -3.14
CA VAL A 197 34.52 -37.79 -2.18
C VAL A 197 33.47 -36.93 -2.85
N MET A 198 32.25 -37.43 -2.96
CA MET A 198 31.14 -36.60 -3.36
C MET A 198 30.61 -35.87 -2.14
N THR A 199 30.71 -34.55 -2.16
CA THR A 199 30.30 -33.70 -1.05
C THR A 199 29.12 -32.85 -1.46
N THR A 200 28.25 -32.56 -0.51
CA THR A 200 27.18 -31.58 -0.69
C THR A 200 27.55 -30.32 0.09
N GLU A 201 27.60 -29.19 -0.60
CA GLU A 201 28.10 -27.92 -0.08
C GLU A 201 27.05 -26.82 -0.28
N SER A 202 27.00 -25.83 0.62
CA SER A 202 26.25 -24.57 0.42
C SER A 202 27.15 -23.54 -0.24
N GLN A 203 26.64 -22.83 -1.24
CA GLN A 203 27.41 -21.82 -1.97
C GLN A 203 27.16 -20.36 -1.52
N LEU A 204 26.45 -20.10 -0.40
CA LEU A 204 26.15 -18.71 0.01
C LEU A 204 27.03 -18.19 1.16
N PRO A 205 27.73 -17.06 0.96
CA PRO A 205 28.20 -16.24 2.07
C PRO A 205 26.99 -15.75 2.87
N VAL A 206 27.09 -15.82 4.19
CA VAL A 206 26.10 -15.29 5.15
C VAL A 206 25.80 -13.80 4.93
N GLU A 207 26.74 -13.09 4.28
CA GLU A 207 26.63 -11.68 3.87
C GLU A 207 25.50 -11.46 2.85
N THR A 208 25.24 -12.41 1.96
CA THR A 208 24.13 -12.33 0.99
C THR A 208 22.77 -12.52 1.65
N LEU A 209 22.71 -13.34 2.72
CA LEU A 209 21.49 -13.56 3.52
C LEU A 209 21.11 -12.33 4.36
N LEU A 210 22.10 -11.52 4.76
CA LEU A 210 21.88 -10.28 5.54
C LEU A 210 21.64 -9.04 4.65
N ALA A 211 21.98 -9.12 3.36
CA ALA A 211 21.87 -8.00 2.43
C ALA A 211 20.46 -7.77 1.88
N SER A 212 19.55 -8.74 1.93
CA SER A 212 18.16 -8.53 1.49
C SER A 212 17.26 -8.09 2.63
N SER A 213 16.86 -6.82 2.55
CA SER A 213 15.78 -6.11 3.24
C SER A 213 15.98 -5.56 4.66
N VAL A 214 16.80 -6.13 5.55
CA VAL A 214 16.96 -5.55 6.92
C VAL A 214 18.21 -4.67 7.07
N GLY A 215 19.33 -4.99 6.39
CA GLY A 215 20.60 -4.28 6.56
C GLY A 215 20.68 -2.88 5.92
N ALA A 216 19.78 -2.54 4.99
CA ALA A 216 19.84 -1.29 4.23
C ALA A 216 19.09 -0.12 4.88
N SER A 217 18.27 -0.35 5.92
CA SER A 217 17.44 0.70 6.52
C SER A 217 17.98 1.26 7.84
N SER A 218 19.03 0.68 8.45
CA SER A 218 19.54 1.12 9.76
C SER A 218 20.81 1.97 9.72
N ILE A 219 21.23 2.46 8.55
CA ILE A 219 22.35 3.41 8.42
C ILE A 219 22.01 4.46 7.36
N GLY A 220 21.30 5.49 7.79
CA GLY A 220 20.97 6.71 7.06
C GLY A 220 20.50 7.77 8.05
#